data_AF-A0A5K1C175-F1
#
_entry.id   AF-A0A5K1C175-F1
#
_cell.length_a   1.000
_cell.length_b   1.000
_cell.length_c   1.000
_cell.angle_alpha   90.00
_cell.angle_beta   90.00
_cell.angle_gamma   90.00
#
_symmetry.space_group_name_H-M   'P 1'
#
loop_
_entity.id
_entity.type
_entity.pdbx_description
1 polymer ?
#
loop_
_entity_poly.entity_id
_entity_poly.type
_entity_poly.pdbx_seq_one_letter_code
_entity_poly.pdbx_strand_id
1 'polypeptide(L)' 'VTGYHIPNGVRLLVNVWATSRDPSIWTNPLEFQPERFMSGSKYEHIDVKGTDLKLYHSEQAKEFALA' A
#
# COMPACT_ATOMS: atom_id res chain seq x y z
N VAL A 1 -7.92 -7.57 10.44
CA VAL A 1 -6.85 -6.57 10.20
C VAL A 1 -6.13 -6.30 11.50
N THR A 2 -4.82 -6.50 11.58
CA THR A 2 -3.99 -6.19 12.77
C THR A 2 -4.54 -6.72 14.11
N GLY A 3 -5.22 -7.89 14.09
CA GLY A 3 -5.86 -8.49 15.27
C GLY A 3 -7.33 -8.14 15.49
N TYR A 4 -7.92 -7.26 14.68
CA TYR A 4 -9.33 -6.87 14.73
C TYR A 4 -10.18 -7.60 13.70
N HIS A 5 -11.37 -8.04 14.14
CA HIS A 5 -12.43 -8.53 13.27
C HIS A 5 -13.20 -7.34 12.68
N ILE A 6 -13.26 -7.27 11.34
CA ILE A 6 -14.02 -6.23 10.63
C ILE A 6 -15.33 -6.87 10.17
N PRO A 7 -16.48 -6.39 10.65
CA PRO A 7 -17.78 -6.91 10.20
C PRO A 7 -17.99 -6.72 8.70
N ASN A 8 -18.75 -7.63 8.10
CA ASN A 8 -19.18 -7.51 6.71
C ASN A 8 -20.00 -6.23 6.49
N GLY A 9 -19.83 -5.61 5.32
CA GLY A 9 -20.54 -4.38 4.94
C GLY A 9 -19.90 -3.08 5.43
N VAL A 10 -18.77 -3.14 6.13
CA VAL A 10 -18.01 -1.94 6.51
C VAL A 10 -17.14 -1.46 5.35
N ARG A 11 -17.16 -0.15 5.07
CA ARG A 11 -16.25 0.49 4.11
C ARG A 11 -14.92 0.79 4.77
N LEU A 12 -13.83 0.37 4.13
CA LEU A 12 -12.47 0.70 4.55
C LEU A 12 -11.96 1.90 3.75
N LEU A 13 -11.36 2.84 4.46
CA LEU A 13 -10.68 3.98 3.87
C LEU A 13 -9.19 3.83 4.15
N VAL A 14 -8.41 3.84 3.08
CA VAL A 14 -6.96 3.84 3.18
C VAL A 14 -6.49 5.29 3.26
N ASN A 15 -5.69 5.62 4.28
CA ASN A 15 -5.07 6.93 4.38
C ASN A 15 -3.85 7.02 3.44
N VAL A 16 -4.12 7.26 2.15
CA VAL A 16 -3.10 7.38 1.10
C VAL A 16 -2.05 8.42 1.48
N TRP A 17 -2.47 9.56 2.04
CA TRP A 17 -1.57 10.67 2.38
C TRP A 17 -0.51 10.27 3.41
N ALA A 18 -0.92 9.56 4.46
CA ALA A 18 -0.01 9.07 5.49
C ALA A 18 0.88 7.95 4.95
N THR A 19 0.30 6.99 4.24
CA THR A 19 1.04 5.84 3.70
C THR A 19 2.11 6.24 2.69
N SER A 20 1.84 7.21 1.81
CA SER A 20 2.84 7.72 0.86
C SER A 20 4.00 8.45 1.53
N ARG A 21 3.88 8.81 2.83
CA ARG A 21 4.90 9.53 3.60
C ARG A 21 5.60 8.67 4.65
N ASP A 22 5.22 7.40 4.78
CA ASP A 22 5.74 6.53 5.82
C ASP A 22 7.17 6.05 5.50
N PRO A 23 8.17 6.40 6.32
CA PRO A 23 9.56 6.00 6.09
C PRO A 23 9.81 4.50 6.31
N SER A 24 8.89 3.77 6.96
CA SER A 24 8.97 2.31 7.09
C SER A 24 8.62 1.58 5.79
N ILE A 25 7.91 2.25 4.88
CA ILE A 25 7.48 1.72 3.58
C ILE A 25 8.38 2.26 2.45
N TRP A 26 8.68 3.55 2.51
CA TRP A 26 9.40 4.29 1.48
C TRP A 26 10.71 4.86 2.01
N THR A 27 11.83 4.58 1.33
CA THR A 27 13.08 5.34 1.57
C THR A 27 12.88 6.80 1.16
N ASN A 28 13.33 7.75 1.96
CA ASN A 28 13.21 9.21 1.70
C ASN A 28 11.82 9.62 1.17
N PRO A 29 10.73 9.40 1.94
CA PRO A 29 9.35 9.53 1.46
C PRO A 29 8.96 10.97 1.06
N LEU A 30 9.69 11.96 1.53
CA LEU A 30 9.41 13.38 1.28
C LEU A 30 10.18 13.93 0.07
N GLU A 31 11.07 13.14 -0.53
CA GLU A 31 11.84 13.53 -1.71
C GLU A 31 11.13 13.06 -2.99
N PHE A 32 11.13 13.93 -4.01
CA PHE A 32 10.64 13.56 -5.33
C PHE A 32 11.68 12.68 -6.04
N GLN A 33 11.46 11.36 -6.05
CA GLN A 33 12.35 10.38 -6.65
C GLN A 33 11.57 9.43 -7.58
N PRO A 34 11.21 9.86 -8.81
CA PRO A 34 10.40 9.06 -9.74
C PRO A 34 11.08 7.77 -10.20
N GLU A 35 12.42 7.71 -10.16
CA GLU A 35 13.23 6.55 -10.53
C GLU A 35 12.91 5.31 -9.69
N ARG A 36 12.37 5.50 -8.48
CA ARG A 36 11.98 4.41 -7.58
C ARG A 36 10.90 3.49 -8.14
N PHE A 37 10.16 3.93 -9.18
CA PHE A 37 9.09 3.17 -9.83
C PHE A 37 9.43 2.73 -11.26
N MET A 38 10.64 3.02 -11.75
CA MET A 38 11.05 2.66 -13.11
C MET A 38 11.49 1.19 -13.18
N SER A 39 11.63 0.66 -14.41
CA SER A 39 12.10 -0.71 -14.64
C SER A 39 13.44 -1.00 -13.96
N GLY A 40 13.56 -2.15 -13.32
CA GLY A 40 14.72 -2.58 -12.53
C GLY A 40 14.74 -2.06 -11.09
N SER A 41 13.79 -1.22 -10.69
CA SER A 41 13.67 -0.74 -9.31
C SER A 41 12.93 -1.72 -8.41
N LYS A 42 13.11 -1.59 -7.09
CA LYS A 42 12.38 -2.36 -6.08
C LYS A 42 10.85 -2.25 -6.21
N TYR A 43 10.36 -1.14 -6.75
CA TYR A 43 8.93 -0.83 -6.81
C TYR A 43 8.39 -0.78 -8.25
N GLU A 44 9.07 -1.41 -9.21
CA GLU A 44 8.66 -1.38 -10.62
C GLU A 44 7.26 -1.98 -10.89
N HIS A 45 6.78 -2.88 -10.02
CA HIS A 45 5.48 -3.53 -10.14
C HIS A 45 4.35 -2.81 -9.38
N ILE A 46 4.65 -1.67 -8.75
CA ILE A 46 3.67 -0.94 -7.95
C ILE A 46 2.80 -0.08 -8.86
N ASP A 47 1.48 -0.26 -8.75
CA ASP A 47 0.52 0.67 -9.36
C ASP A 47 0.44 1.97 -8.55
N VAL A 48 1.19 2.96 -9.00
CA VAL A 48 1.18 4.31 -8.42
C VAL A 48 -0.14 5.06 -8.64
N LYS A 49 -1.03 4.57 -9.53
CA LYS A 49 -2.34 5.19 -9.78
C LYS A 49 -3.38 4.81 -8.73
N GLY A 50 -3.07 3.89 -7.83
CA GLY A 50 -3.94 3.51 -6.71
C GLY A 50 -5.17 2.69 -7.13
N THR A 51 -5.14 2.08 -8.31
CA THR A 51 -6.17 1.13 -8.76
C THR A 51 -5.91 -0.25 -8.16
N ASP A 52 -4.64 -0.60 -7.96
CA ASP A 52 -4.23 -1.78 -7.20
C ASP A 52 -3.98 -1.41 -5.73
N LEU A 53 -4.87 -1.87 -4.85
CA LEU A 53 -4.70 -1.67 -3.41
C LEU A 53 -3.53 -2.47 -2.84
N LYS A 54 -2.85 -3.34 -3.61
CA LYS A 54 -1.68 -4.12 -3.17
C LYS A 54 -0.56 -3.29 -2.57
N LEU A 55 -0.43 -2.02 -2.95
CA LEU A 55 0.48 -1.07 -2.29
C LEU A 55 0.25 -0.99 -0.77
N TYR A 56 -1.01 -1.09 -0.37
CA TYR A 56 -1.49 -1.02 0.99
C TYR A 56 -1.69 -2.42 1.61
N HIS A 57 -1.40 -3.48 0.83
CA HIS A 57 -1.44 -4.85 1.31
C HIS A 57 -0.07 -5.18 1.92
N SER A 58 0.06 -4.96 3.22
CA SER A 58 1.01 -5.75 4.01
C SER A 58 0.69 -7.24 3.85
N GLU A 59 1.65 -8.13 4.16
CA GLU A 59 1.49 -9.60 4.22
C GLU A 59 0.20 -10.08 4.93
N GLN A 60 -0.42 -9.22 5.75
CA GLN A 60 -1.63 -9.46 6.52
C GLN A 60 -2.93 -9.38 5.72
N ALA A 61 -2.90 -8.92 4.46
CA ALA A 61 -4.10 -8.71 3.66
C ALA A 61 -4.46 -9.87 2.71
N LYS A 62 -3.63 -10.92 2.63
CA LYS A 62 -3.89 -12.11 1.79
C LYS A 62 -5.17 -12.87 2.18
N GLU A 63 -5.67 -12.71 3.41
CA GLU A 63 -6.94 -13.31 3.85
C GLU A 63 -8.20 -12.62 3.29
N PHE A 64 -8.10 -11.39 2.75
CA PHE A 64 -9.28 -10.66 2.28
C PHE A 64 -9.73 -11.03 0.87
N ALA A 65 -8.89 -11.68 0.06
CA ALA A 65 -9.26 -12.10 -1.29
C ALA A 65 -9.98 -13.46 -1.33
N LEU A 66 -10.18 -14.12 -0.17
CA LEU A 66 -10.75 -15.46 -0.03
C LEU A 66 -12.05 -15.50 0.82
N ALA A 67 -12.61 -14.34 1.17
CA ALA A 67 -13.92 -14.22 1.81
C ALA A 67 -14.90 -13.48 0.88
#